data_AF-A0A3A4AUY8-F1
#
_entry.id   AF-A0A3A4AUY8-F1
#
_cell.length_a   1.000
_cell.length_b   1.000
_cell.length_c   1.000
_cell.angle_alpha   90.00
_cell.angle_beta   90.00
_cell.angle_gamma   90.00
#
_symmetry.space_group_name_H-M   'P 1'
#
loop_
_entity.id
_entity.type
_entity.pdbx_description
1 polymer ?
#
loop_
_entity_poly.entity_id
_entity_poly.type
_entity_poly.pdbx_seq_one_letter_code
_entity_poly.pdbx_strand_id
1 'polypeptide(L)'
;MDATTGGAVASGGLLGDLRAATFRAGAHYELVAAEHLPPAQRELLAGTPEAYGVLRPVRDPGLGTKAVCRNTARLFRALAEPGPLPPEVAEGLGGDGERAIAELVLDGVLEIGAGGGFVSGPDACDRLFPRVPAAEWGRLARLSAEALRYGQRLDLGDVPRLAARIYFANRIPASPARLAALPDEAAVARLLGLGNGGADRRAPDRRWAETRMPPPYGEAWRSWRRRDVTAERPATTCKLYVSPAPEALGEAFGETAAVLAEAGARAFKVGRDVYGLLRPDKLVAYFDRPEPLREAAETLGERLAGCPAHGVPFSAELAGGGLLSWGVDPPRGPERESWRMWVCTRLAAALIAARGSRTVEPWRFALDRLRCEGVDTDTWIPREGIWDDRGYRDDRGDWDGRDARDGRDGRDRRDGRDGWDRRGDWDDSEGPAARRADAEGEGGAGWT
;
A
#
# COMPACT_ATOMS: atom_id res chain seq x y z
N MET A 1 19.07 21.39 -17.74
CA MET A 1 18.37 22.21 -16.73
C MET A 1 18.41 21.40 -15.45
N ASP A 2 19.25 21.81 -14.49
CA ASP A 2 19.46 21.10 -13.23
C ASP A 2 18.18 21.09 -12.40
N ALA A 3 17.53 19.92 -12.35
CA ALA A 3 16.46 19.61 -11.42
C ALA A 3 16.94 18.60 -10.37
N THR A 4 18.13 18.81 -9.83
CA THR A 4 18.59 18.21 -8.56
C THR A 4 18.14 19.08 -7.39
N THR A 5 16.84 19.34 -7.29
CA THR A 5 16.23 19.59 -5.97
C THR A 5 15.99 18.24 -5.31
N GLY A 6 17.08 17.58 -4.94
CA GLY A 6 17.13 16.72 -3.76
C GLY A 6 16.98 17.63 -2.53
N GLY A 7 15.81 18.24 -2.38
CA GLY A 7 15.44 18.85 -1.11
C GLY A 7 15.36 17.70 -0.13
N ALA A 8 16.34 17.61 0.76
CA ALA A 8 16.15 16.91 2.01
C ALA A 8 14.91 17.54 2.65
N VAL A 9 13.75 16.92 2.45
CA VAL A 9 12.54 17.25 3.16
C VAL A 9 12.91 17.06 4.61
N ALA A 10 12.99 18.16 5.36
CA ALA A 10 13.31 18.11 6.78
C ALA A 10 12.28 17.20 7.45
N SER A 11 12.68 15.97 7.75
CA SER A 11 11.84 14.93 8.34
C SER A 11 11.41 15.23 9.78
N GLY A 12 11.67 16.44 10.28
CA GLY A 12 11.39 16.87 11.65
C GLY A 12 10.33 17.95 11.67
N GLY A 13 9.13 17.59 12.13
CA GLY A 13 8.09 18.57 12.49
C GLY A 13 6.67 18.28 12.03
N LEU A 14 6.32 17.05 11.64
CA LEU A 14 4.90 16.70 11.39
C LEU A 14 4.12 16.46 12.69
N LEU A 15 4.83 16.11 13.76
CA LEU A 15 4.21 15.82 15.05
C LEU A 15 4.22 17.08 15.92
N GLY A 16 3.13 17.32 16.65
CA GLY A 16 3.10 18.31 17.72
C GLY A 16 4.18 18.01 18.78
N ASP A 17 4.47 18.97 19.66
CA ASP A 17 5.45 18.76 20.74
C ASP A 17 4.96 17.67 21.71
N LEU A 18 5.34 16.42 21.42
CA LEU A 18 4.99 15.25 22.23
C LEU A 18 5.75 15.22 23.55
N ARG A 19 6.89 15.90 23.66
CA ARG A 19 7.71 15.89 24.86
C ARG A 19 7.06 16.68 25.99
N ALA A 20 6.36 17.76 25.65
CA ALA A 20 5.62 18.58 26.60
C ALA A 20 4.20 18.06 26.91
N ALA A 21 3.75 16.99 26.24
CA ALA A 21 2.41 16.47 26.41
C ALA A 21 2.27 15.57 27.66
N THR A 22 1.05 15.52 28.21
CA THR A 22 0.66 14.57 29.25
C THR A 22 0.01 13.37 28.61
N PHE A 23 0.44 12.18 29.00
CA PHE A 23 -0.07 10.90 28.53
C PHE A 23 -0.61 10.07 29.68
N ARG A 24 -1.42 9.07 29.34
CA ARG A 24 -1.73 7.94 30.22
C ARG A 24 -1.93 6.67 29.40
N ALA A 25 -1.93 5.53 30.06
CA ALA A 25 -2.33 4.25 29.49
C ALA A 25 -3.80 4.29 29.06
N GLY A 26 -4.10 3.78 27.87
CA GLY A 26 -5.45 3.74 27.35
C GLY A 26 -6.36 2.86 28.21
N ALA A 27 -7.50 3.41 28.65
CA ALA A 27 -8.43 2.70 29.53
C ALA A 27 -9.15 1.51 28.87
N HIS A 28 -8.97 1.36 27.55
CA HIS A 28 -9.57 0.31 26.74
C HIS A 28 -8.82 -1.02 26.80
N TYR A 29 -7.57 -0.99 27.29
CA TYR A 29 -6.69 -2.15 27.31
C TYR A 29 -6.26 -2.51 28.73
N GLU A 30 -6.07 -3.81 28.95
CA GLU A 30 -5.30 -4.34 30.09
C GLU A 30 -4.06 -5.07 29.58
N LEU A 31 -2.95 -4.93 30.30
CA LEU A 31 -1.71 -5.61 29.98
C LEU A 31 -1.65 -6.98 30.67
N VAL A 32 -1.62 -8.05 29.88
CA VAL A 32 -1.49 -9.43 30.35
C VAL A 32 -0.12 -9.97 29.94
N ALA A 33 0.74 -10.24 30.93
CA ALA A 33 2.07 -10.79 30.68
C ALA A 33 1.99 -12.23 30.12
N ALA A 34 2.96 -12.60 29.28
CA ALA A 34 2.93 -13.86 28.53
C ALA A 34 2.77 -15.10 29.43
N GLU A 35 3.37 -15.10 30.62
CA GLU A 35 3.26 -16.19 31.60
C GLU A 35 1.83 -16.45 32.08
N HIS A 36 0.98 -15.42 32.06
CA HIS A 36 -0.42 -15.49 32.48
C HIS A 36 -1.39 -15.78 31.33
N LEU A 37 -0.90 -15.90 30.09
CA LEU A 37 -1.74 -16.22 28.94
C LEU A 37 -2.07 -17.72 28.86
N PRO A 38 -3.27 -18.07 28.34
CA PRO A 38 -3.59 -19.44 27.97
C PRO A 38 -2.54 -20.04 27.03
N PRO A 39 -2.30 -21.37 27.07
CA PRO A 39 -1.28 -22.03 26.26
C PRO A 39 -1.35 -21.70 24.76
N ALA A 40 -2.55 -21.69 24.17
CA ALA A 40 -2.75 -21.36 22.76
C ALA A 40 -2.30 -19.92 22.40
N GLN A 41 -2.50 -18.95 23.30
CA GLN A 41 -2.06 -17.57 23.08
C GLN A 41 -0.54 -17.42 23.28
N ARG A 42 0.06 -18.19 24.19
CA ARG A 42 1.52 -18.23 24.34
C ARG A 42 2.21 -18.79 23.11
N GLU A 43 1.61 -19.80 22.48
CA GLU A 43 2.12 -20.38 21.25
C GLU A 43 2.12 -19.37 20.10
N LEU A 44 1.08 -18.54 19.98
CA LEU A 44 1.05 -17.43 19.02
C LEU A 44 2.14 -16.38 19.27
N LEU A 45 2.49 -16.13 20.54
CA LEU A 45 3.58 -15.23 20.89
C LEU A 45 4.98 -15.84 20.72
N ALA A 46 5.13 -17.17 20.68
CA ALA A 46 6.43 -17.83 20.61
C ALA A 46 7.25 -17.45 19.36
N GLY A 47 6.57 -17.01 18.29
CA GLY A 47 7.21 -16.46 17.09
C GLY A 47 7.69 -15.01 17.23
N THR A 48 7.55 -14.39 18.40
CA THR A 48 7.91 -12.98 18.65
C THR A 48 8.87 -12.92 19.86
N PRO A 49 10.19 -13.08 19.65
CA PRO A 49 11.17 -13.31 20.73
C PRO A 49 11.19 -12.22 21.81
N GLU A 50 10.84 -10.98 21.46
CA GLU A 50 10.84 -9.83 22.36
C GLU A 50 9.46 -9.54 23.02
N ALA A 51 8.45 -10.36 22.74
CA ALA A 51 7.12 -10.18 23.29
C ALA A 51 7.13 -10.33 24.82
N TYR A 52 6.64 -9.31 25.51
CA TYR A 52 6.39 -9.34 26.95
C TYR A 52 5.03 -9.97 27.27
N GLY A 53 4.04 -9.75 26.41
CA GLY A 53 2.66 -10.18 26.62
C GLY A 53 1.72 -9.57 25.59
N VAL A 54 0.47 -9.38 25.97
CA VAL A 54 -0.55 -8.76 25.12
C VAL A 54 -1.29 -7.64 25.84
N LEU A 55 -1.74 -6.65 25.07
CA LEU A 55 -2.80 -5.72 25.46
C LEU A 55 -4.13 -6.33 25.02
N ARG A 56 -4.96 -6.68 26.01
CA ARG A 56 -6.30 -7.26 25.79
C ARG A 56 -7.36 -6.17 25.93
N PRO A 57 -8.28 -6.02 24.97
CA PRO A 57 -9.42 -5.11 25.10
C PRO A 57 -10.30 -5.49 26.30
N VAL A 58 -10.68 -4.50 27.11
CA VAL A 58 -11.50 -4.73 28.32
C VAL A 58 -12.98 -4.44 28.09
N ARG A 59 -13.30 -3.43 27.27
CA ARG A 59 -14.67 -2.88 27.15
C ARG A 59 -15.17 -2.72 25.73
N ASP A 60 -14.31 -2.88 24.73
CA ASP A 60 -14.65 -2.66 23.33
C ASP A 60 -14.33 -3.92 22.52
N PRO A 61 -15.35 -4.69 22.09
CA PRO A 61 -15.14 -5.88 21.26
C PRO A 61 -14.65 -5.55 19.84
N GLY A 62 -14.71 -4.28 19.41
CA GLY A 62 -14.17 -3.83 18.13
C GLY A 62 -12.66 -3.64 18.13
N LEU A 63 -12.03 -3.56 19.31
CA LEU A 63 -10.58 -3.48 19.42
C LEU A 63 -9.95 -4.88 19.35
N GLY A 64 -8.84 -4.98 18.61
CA GLY A 64 -8.05 -6.21 18.54
C GLY A 64 -7.11 -6.37 19.75
N THR A 65 -6.77 -7.61 20.07
CA THR A 65 -5.65 -7.92 20.98
C THR A 65 -4.33 -7.55 20.30
N LYS A 66 -3.42 -6.89 21.01
CA LYS A 66 -2.12 -6.46 20.46
C LYS A 66 -0.98 -7.15 21.22
N ALA A 67 -0.04 -7.77 20.51
CA ALA A 67 1.22 -8.21 21.12
C ALA A 67 2.08 -6.97 21.46
N VAL A 68 2.78 -7.00 22.59
CA VAL A 68 3.64 -5.89 23.01
C VAL A 68 4.99 -6.37 23.50
N CYS A 69 6.05 -5.63 23.16
CA CYS A 69 7.38 -5.87 23.68
C CYS A 69 7.55 -5.34 25.11
N ARG A 70 8.71 -5.61 25.72
CA ARG A 70 9.04 -5.17 27.09
C ARG A 70 9.02 -3.65 27.24
N ASN A 71 9.44 -2.91 26.23
CA ASN A 71 9.51 -1.45 26.29
C ASN A 71 8.11 -0.84 26.28
N THR A 72 7.23 -1.27 25.37
CA THR A 72 5.82 -0.85 25.34
C THR A 72 5.10 -1.21 26.65
N ALA A 73 5.35 -2.41 27.20
CA ALA A 73 4.78 -2.82 28.48
C ALA A 73 5.25 -1.95 29.67
N ARG A 74 6.54 -1.59 29.72
CA ARG A 74 7.10 -0.67 30.72
C ARG A 74 6.47 0.72 30.61
N LEU A 75 6.41 1.26 29.39
CA LEU A 75 5.79 2.56 29.13
C LEU A 75 4.32 2.58 29.54
N PHE A 76 3.55 1.56 29.16
CA PHE A 76 2.14 1.42 29.54
C PHE A 76 1.94 1.42 31.06
N ARG A 77 2.82 0.73 31.81
CA ARG A 77 2.77 0.72 33.28
C ARG A 77 3.20 2.04 33.90
N ALA A 78 4.26 2.66 33.38
CA ALA A 78 4.75 3.95 33.87
C ALA A 78 3.71 5.07 33.69
N LEU A 79 2.87 4.94 32.66
CA LEU A 79 1.77 5.87 32.36
C LEU A 79 0.41 5.38 32.91
N ALA A 80 0.37 4.48 33.90
CA ALA A 80 -0.90 4.08 34.51
C ALA A 80 -1.65 5.27 35.14
N GLU A 81 -0.90 6.27 35.62
CA GLU A 81 -1.41 7.58 36.02
C GLU A 81 -1.01 8.64 34.99
N PRO A 82 -1.82 9.70 34.81
CA PRO A 82 -1.46 10.83 33.94
C PRO A 82 -0.11 11.46 34.27
N GLY A 83 0.77 11.55 33.27
CA GLY A 83 2.10 12.13 33.44
C GLY A 83 2.82 12.42 32.12
N PRO A 84 3.99 13.08 32.15
CA PRO A 84 4.84 13.20 30.97
C PRO A 84 5.40 11.83 30.57
N LEU A 85 5.98 11.74 29.37
CA LEU A 85 6.74 10.55 28.99
C LEU A 85 7.92 10.35 29.97
N PRO A 86 8.23 9.09 30.36
CA PRO A 86 9.41 8.81 31.18
C PRO A 86 10.68 9.42 30.59
N PRO A 87 11.60 10.00 31.39
CA PRO A 87 12.80 10.68 30.88
C PRO A 87 13.60 9.82 29.90
N GLU A 88 13.77 8.52 30.18
CA GLU A 88 14.50 7.59 29.33
C GLU A 88 13.85 7.39 27.95
N VAL A 89 12.52 7.50 27.87
CA VAL A 89 11.80 7.48 26.58
C VAL A 89 11.96 8.83 25.92
N ALA A 90 11.72 9.93 26.65
CA ALA A 90 11.76 11.30 26.14
C ALA A 90 13.13 11.70 25.58
N GLU A 91 14.22 11.33 26.26
CA GLU A 91 15.61 11.56 25.83
C GLU A 91 15.95 10.74 24.57
N GLY A 92 15.36 9.55 24.44
CA GLY A 92 15.48 8.67 23.27
C GLY A 92 14.56 9.00 22.10
N LEU A 93 13.65 9.98 22.23
CA LEU A 93 12.75 10.38 21.15
C LEU A 93 13.52 11.13 20.05
N GLY A 94 14.06 10.40 19.08
CA GLY A 94 14.29 10.92 17.73
C GLY A 94 12.98 10.96 16.93
N GLY A 95 13.05 11.32 15.64
CA GLY A 95 11.87 11.33 14.77
C GLY A 95 11.15 9.98 14.65
N ASP A 96 11.87 8.86 14.86
CA ASP A 96 11.29 7.52 14.95
C ASP A 96 10.59 7.24 16.29
N GLY A 97 11.11 7.79 17.38
CA GLY A 97 10.49 7.66 18.69
C GLY A 97 9.18 8.43 18.77
N GLU A 98 9.14 9.68 18.30
CA GLU A 98 7.92 10.49 18.30
C GLU A 98 6.81 9.81 17.49
N ARG A 99 7.17 9.22 16.35
CA ARG A 99 6.26 8.44 15.50
C ARG A 99 5.73 7.20 16.21
N ALA A 100 6.59 6.45 16.89
CA ALA A 100 6.18 5.28 17.66
C ALA A 100 5.20 5.66 18.79
N ILE A 101 5.42 6.80 19.47
CA ILE A 101 4.46 7.31 20.46
C ILE A 101 3.15 7.71 19.79
N ALA A 102 3.18 8.41 18.66
CA ALA A 102 1.98 8.76 17.91
C ALA A 102 1.19 7.51 17.48
N GLU A 103 1.85 6.46 17.00
CA GLU A 103 1.21 5.17 16.69
C GLU A 103 0.50 4.58 17.91
N LEU A 104 1.16 4.53 19.06
CA LEU A 104 0.54 4.02 20.29
C LEU A 104 -0.70 4.83 20.69
N VAL A 105 -0.71 6.15 20.46
CA VAL A 105 -1.88 6.99 20.70
C VAL A 105 -2.98 6.73 19.67
N LEU A 106 -2.64 6.66 18.37
CA LEU A 106 -3.60 6.39 17.29
C LEU A 106 -4.19 4.97 17.36
N ASP A 107 -3.49 4.04 18.01
CA ASP A 107 -3.93 2.66 18.23
C ASP A 107 -4.74 2.49 19.52
N GLY A 108 -4.94 3.55 20.31
CA GLY A 108 -5.67 3.50 21.58
C GLY A 108 -4.88 2.89 22.74
N VAL A 109 -3.61 2.54 22.54
CA VAL A 109 -2.74 1.98 23.59
C VAL A 109 -2.36 3.04 24.61
N LEU A 110 -2.08 4.26 24.14
CA LEU A 110 -1.89 5.44 24.97
C LEU A 110 -3.00 6.45 24.68
N GLU A 111 -3.26 7.32 25.64
CA GLU A 111 -4.08 8.51 25.46
C GLU A 111 -3.25 9.77 25.73
N ILE A 112 -3.56 10.85 25.02
CA ILE A 112 -2.91 12.16 25.14
C ILE A 112 -3.90 13.18 25.72
N GLY A 113 -3.41 14.05 26.61
CA GLY A 113 -4.24 15.07 27.24
C GLY A 113 -4.78 16.11 26.24
N ALA A 114 -6.09 16.37 26.30
CA ALA A 114 -6.79 17.36 25.47
C ALA A 114 -7.99 17.97 26.20
N GLY A 115 -8.06 19.31 26.31
CA GLY A 115 -9.27 20.03 26.69
C GLY A 115 -9.95 19.59 28.00
N GLY A 116 -9.18 19.20 29.02
CA GLY A 116 -9.71 18.71 30.31
C GLY A 116 -9.96 17.20 30.40
N GLY A 117 -9.62 16.45 29.35
CA GLY A 117 -9.67 14.99 29.33
C GLY A 117 -8.46 14.38 28.61
N PHE A 118 -8.62 13.13 28.22
CA PHE A 118 -7.65 12.34 27.47
C PHE A 118 -8.33 11.76 26.23
N VAL A 119 -7.63 11.77 25.11
CA VAL A 119 -8.12 11.28 23.81
C VAL A 119 -7.11 10.32 23.21
N SER A 120 -7.59 9.42 22.36
CA SER A 120 -6.77 8.49 21.57
C SER A 120 -7.42 8.25 20.21
N GLY A 121 -6.77 7.44 19.39
CA GLY A 121 -7.31 7.06 18.11
C GLY A 121 -7.53 8.25 17.16
N PRO A 122 -8.60 8.22 16.36
CA PRO A 122 -9.01 9.33 15.51
C PRO A 122 -9.14 10.65 16.25
N ASP A 123 -9.65 10.63 17.49
CA ASP A 123 -9.92 11.85 18.23
C ASP A 123 -8.64 12.58 18.68
N ALA A 124 -7.49 11.89 18.72
CA ALA A 124 -6.18 12.47 18.99
C ALA A 124 -5.49 13.06 17.74
N CYS A 125 -6.01 12.82 16.54
CA CYS A 125 -5.31 13.07 15.28
C CYS A 125 -4.91 14.55 15.09
N ASP A 126 -5.84 15.51 15.25
CA ASP A 126 -5.55 16.95 15.11
C ASP A 126 -4.50 17.46 16.12
N ARG A 127 -4.30 16.76 17.24
CA ARG A 127 -3.30 17.12 18.26
C ARG A 127 -1.92 16.54 17.94
N LEU A 128 -1.89 15.33 17.40
CA LEU A 128 -0.66 14.68 16.96
C LEU A 128 -0.14 15.34 15.68
N PHE A 129 -1.03 15.66 14.74
CA PHE A 129 -0.71 16.23 13.44
C PHE A 129 -1.34 17.62 13.32
N PRO A 130 -0.73 18.66 13.94
CA PRO A 130 -1.23 20.01 13.83
C PRO A 130 -1.32 20.40 12.35
N ARG A 131 -2.44 21.02 11.98
CA ARG A 131 -2.74 21.33 10.59
C ARG A 131 -1.72 22.29 10.01
N VAL A 132 -0.87 21.77 9.13
CA VAL A 132 -0.05 22.59 8.24
C VAL A 132 -0.92 22.96 7.03
N PRO A 133 -0.87 24.20 6.52
CA PRO A 133 -1.53 24.54 5.26
C PRO A 133 -1.16 23.50 4.20
N ALA A 134 -2.16 22.93 3.54
CA ALA A 134 -1.92 21.88 2.55
C ALA A 134 -0.97 22.43 1.48
N ALA A 135 0.16 21.74 1.30
CA ALA A 135 0.94 21.91 0.08
C ALA A 135 0.02 21.67 -1.12
N GLU A 136 0.29 22.32 -2.25
CA GLU A 136 -0.44 22.02 -3.47
C GLU A 136 -0.21 20.55 -3.83
N TRP A 137 -1.24 19.73 -3.62
CA TRP A 137 -1.18 18.31 -3.96
C TRP A 137 -0.96 18.14 -5.45
N GLY A 138 0.03 17.30 -5.79
CA GLY A 138 0.22 16.79 -7.14
C GLY A 138 -1.01 16.04 -7.65
N ARG A 139 -1.02 15.72 -8.95
CA ARG A 139 -2.19 15.09 -9.59
C ARG A 139 -2.52 13.75 -8.93
N LEU A 140 -1.51 12.92 -8.66
CA LEU A 140 -1.75 11.60 -8.06
C LEU A 140 -2.21 11.68 -6.61
N ALA A 141 -1.69 12.63 -5.83
CA ALA A 141 -2.15 12.87 -4.46
C ALA A 141 -3.63 13.28 -4.41
N ARG A 142 -4.07 14.14 -5.34
CA ARG A 142 -5.50 14.47 -5.49
C ARG A 142 -6.36 13.24 -5.81
N LEU A 143 -5.94 12.41 -6.77
CA LEU A 143 -6.65 11.16 -7.11
C LEU A 143 -6.73 10.20 -5.91
N SER A 144 -5.66 10.07 -5.14
CA SER A 144 -5.64 9.26 -3.91
C SER A 144 -6.62 9.80 -2.85
N ALA A 145 -6.64 11.11 -2.63
CA ALA A 145 -7.58 11.74 -1.69
C ALA A 145 -9.04 11.58 -2.15
N GLU A 146 -9.31 11.68 -3.45
CA GLU A 146 -10.63 11.40 -4.03
C GLU A 146 -11.05 9.95 -3.84
N ALA A 147 -10.13 9.00 -4.04
CA ALA A 147 -10.36 7.58 -3.81
C ALA A 147 -10.72 7.29 -2.34
N LEU A 148 -10.05 7.95 -1.38
CA LEU A 148 -10.37 7.81 0.05
C LEU A 148 -11.72 8.40 0.41
N ARG A 149 -12.05 9.60 -0.10
CA ARG A 149 -13.38 10.20 0.10
C ARG A 149 -14.48 9.34 -0.52
N TYR A 150 -14.20 8.71 -1.66
CA TYR A 150 -15.09 7.72 -2.25
C TYR A 150 -15.27 6.51 -1.32
N GLY A 151 -14.16 5.93 -0.82
CA GLY A 151 -14.20 4.80 0.13
C GLY A 151 -15.00 5.11 1.40
N GLN A 152 -14.79 6.30 1.99
CA GLN A 152 -15.54 6.78 3.15
C GLN A 152 -17.06 6.79 2.90
N ARG A 153 -17.51 7.16 1.69
CA ARG A 153 -18.95 7.22 1.35
C ARG A 153 -19.60 5.85 1.12
N LEU A 154 -18.82 4.78 0.92
CA LEU A 154 -19.39 3.45 0.66
C LEU A 154 -19.91 2.75 1.92
N ASP A 155 -19.57 3.24 3.11
CA ASP A 155 -19.96 2.69 4.42
C ASP A 155 -19.68 1.18 4.60
N LEU A 156 -18.70 0.63 3.89
CA LEU A 156 -18.32 -0.80 3.98
C LEU A 156 -17.51 -1.09 5.25
N GLY A 157 -18.05 -1.84 6.21
CA GLY A 157 -17.34 -2.20 7.45
C GLY A 157 -16.28 -3.31 7.30
N ASP A 158 -16.11 -3.85 6.10
CA ASP A 158 -15.19 -4.95 5.80
C ASP A 158 -13.91 -4.42 5.13
N VAL A 159 -12.76 -4.61 5.78
CA VAL A 159 -11.46 -4.11 5.31
C VAL A 159 -11.11 -4.64 3.92
N PRO A 160 -11.14 -5.96 3.63
CA PRO A 160 -10.84 -6.50 2.31
C PRO A 160 -11.70 -5.89 1.20
N ARG A 161 -13.02 -5.81 1.39
CA ARG A 161 -13.93 -5.21 0.40
C ARG A 161 -13.65 -3.74 0.20
N LEU A 162 -13.47 -2.97 1.27
CA LEU A 162 -13.19 -1.54 1.15
C LEU A 162 -11.84 -1.28 0.46
N ALA A 163 -10.80 -2.05 0.82
CA ALA A 163 -9.48 -2.00 0.19
C ALA A 163 -9.57 -2.27 -1.31
N ALA A 164 -10.30 -3.30 -1.73
CA ALA A 164 -10.53 -3.60 -3.14
C ALA A 164 -11.23 -2.43 -3.88
N ARG A 165 -12.23 -1.78 -3.26
CA ARG A 165 -12.94 -0.64 -3.87
C ARG A 165 -12.03 0.57 -4.08
N ILE A 166 -11.18 0.91 -3.11
CA ILE A 166 -10.25 2.05 -3.26
C ILE A 166 -9.05 1.69 -4.16
N TYR A 167 -8.59 0.44 -4.14
CA TYR A 167 -7.53 -0.05 -5.03
C TYR A 167 -7.90 0.09 -6.51
N PHE A 168 -9.17 -0.18 -6.85
CA PHE A 168 -9.73 -0.01 -8.19
C PHE A 168 -10.30 1.39 -8.47
N ALA A 169 -10.11 2.36 -7.56
CA ALA A 169 -10.46 3.75 -7.84
C ALA A 169 -9.69 4.28 -9.07
N ASN A 170 -10.27 5.28 -9.74
CA ASN A 170 -9.78 5.80 -11.01
C ASN A 170 -9.74 4.74 -12.13
N ARG A 171 -10.57 3.69 -12.09
CA ARG A 171 -10.81 2.81 -13.24
C ARG A 171 -11.80 3.49 -14.20
N ILE A 172 -11.52 3.45 -15.50
CA ILE A 172 -12.45 3.96 -16.52
C ILE A 172 -13.57 2.93 -16.73
N PRO A 173 -14.85 3.35 -16.76
CA PRO A 173 -15.95 2.44 -17.07
C PRO A 173 -15.83 1.83 -18.48
N ALA A 174 -16.14 0.54 -18.59
CA ALA A 174 -16.20 -0.20 -19.86
C ALA A 174 -17.48 0.17 -20.63
N SER A 175 -17.50 1.36 -21.24
CA SER A 175 -18.63 1.82 -22.06
C SER A 175 -18.87 0.87 -23.26
N PRO A 176 -20.10 0.77 -23.79
CA PRO A 176 -20.41 -0.04 -24.96
C PRO A 176 -19.47 0.22 -26.16
N ALA A 177 -19.13 1.48 -26.43
CA ALA A 177 -18.21 1.83 -27.51
C ALA A 177 -16.81 1.21 -27.35
N ARG A 178 -16.30 1.12 -26.11
CA ARG A 178 -15.00 0.51 -25.81
C ARG A 178 -15.04 -1.01 -25.91
N LEU A 179 -16.12 -1.63 -25.43
CA LEU A 179 -16.35 -3.06 -25.61
C LEU A 179 -16.43 -3.43 -27.09
N ALA A 180 -17.08 -2.59 -27.91
CA ALA A 180 -17.13 -2.79 -29.37
C ALA A 180 -15.77 -2.59 -30.06
N ALA A 181 -14.95 -1.64 -29.59
CA ALA A 181 -13.62 -1.38 -30.14
C ALA A 181 -12.58 -2.45 -29.73
N LEU A 182 -12.74 -3.04 -28.55
CA LEU A 182 -11.84 -4.05 -27.97
C LEU A 182 -12.63 -5.29 -27.53
N PRO A 183 -13.24 -6.03 -28.48
CA PRO A 183 -14.16 -7.12 -28.17
C PRO A 183 -13.48 -8.37 -27.60
N ASP A 184 -12.18 -8.52 -27.83
CA ASP A 184 -11.42 -9.71 -27.45
C ASP A 184 -9.92 -9.42 -27.23
N GLU A 185 -9.19 -10.43 -26.76
CA GLU A 185 -7.74 -10.35 -26.54
C GLU A 185 -6.94 -10.12 -27.83
N ALA A 186 -7.47 -10.49 -29.00
CA ALA A 186 -6.80 -10.29 -30.28
C ALA A 186 -6.88 -8.82 -30.70
N ALA A 187 -7.99 -8.14 -30.44
CA ALA A 187 -8.14 -6.71 -30.61
C ALA A 187 -7.19 -5.93 -29.69
N VAL A 188 -7.08 -6.35 -28.43
CA VAL A 188 -6.07 -5.79 -27.50
C VAL A 188 -4.65 -6.01 -28.02
N ALA A 189 -4.32 -7.22 -28.49
CA ALA A 189 -3.01 -7.49 -29.07
C ALA A 189 -2.70 -6.62 -30.30
N ARG A 190 -3.70 -6.36 -31.17
CA ARG A 190 -3.56 -5.44 -32.31
C ARG A 190 -3.32 -4.00 -31.85
N LEU A 191 -4.09 -3.50 -30.88
CA LEU A 191 -3.89 -2.17 -30.30
C LEU A 191 -2.47 -1.97 -29.76
N LEU A 192 -1.93 -3.00 -29.10
CA LEU A 192 -0.58 -2.99 -28.53
C LEU A 192 0.52 -3.27 -29.58
N GLY A 193 0.19 -3.48 -30.85
CA GLY A 193 1.16 -3.79 -31.91
C GLY A 193 1.86 -5.15 -31.75
N LEU A 194 1.22 -6.11 -31.07
CA LEU A 194 1.75 -7.46 -30.80
C LEU A 194 1.49 -8.48 -31.93
N GLY A 195 0.87 -8.06 -33.04
CA GLY A 195 0.53 -8.94 -34.17
C GLY A 195 1.73 -9.49 -34.94
N ASN A 196 1.54 -10.63 -35.60
CA ASN A 196 2.56 -11.26 -36.43
C ASN A 196 2.71 -10.54 -37.79
N GLY A 197 3.88 -9.94 -38.05
CA GLY A 197 4.37 -9.70 -39.42
C GLY A 197 3.91 -8.42 -40.14
N GLY A 198 3.33 -7.44 -39.45
CA GLY A 198 2.99 -6.13 -40.04
C GLY A 198 4.11 -5.09 -39.90
N ALA A 199 4.06 -4.02 -40.71
CA ALA A 199 4.95 -2.85 -40.61
C ALA A 199 4.81 -2.12 -39.25
N ASP A 200 3.65 -2.22 -38.60
CA ASP A 200 3.35 -1.62 -37.29
C ASP A 200 3.72 -2.53 -36.09
N ARG A 201 4.60 -3.50 -36.29
CA ARG A 201 5.00 -4.43 -35.22
C ARG A 201 5.80 -3.68 -34.15
N ARG A 202 5.15 -3.35 -33.03
CA ARG A 202 5.75 -2.82 -31.79
C ARG A 202 6.07 -3.95 -30.82
N ALA A 203 6.48 -5.10 -31.37
CA ALA A 203 6.73 -6.28 -30.56
C ALA A 203 7.84 -5.97 -29.55
N PRO A 204 7.73 -6.49 -28.32
CA PRO A 204 8.80 -6.41 -27.34
C PRO A 204 10.10 -6.87 -27.97
N ASP A 205 11.19 -6.14 -27.70
CA ASP A 205 12.57 -6.50 -28.08
C ASP A 205 12.79 -8.02 -27.93
N ARG A 206 13.64 -8.60 -28.79
CA ARG A 206 14.12 -10.00 -28.68
C ARG A 206 14.59 -10.37 -27.27
N ARG A 207 14.98 -9.39 -26.45
CA ARG A 207 15.32 -9.55 -25.02
C ARG A 207 14.15 -10.03 -24.14
N TRP A 208 12.91 -9.93 -24.60
CA TRP A 208 11.72 -10.32 -23.85
C TRP A 208 11.18 -11.69 -24.27
N ALA A 209 10.68 -12.44 -23.28
CA ALA A 209 9.89 -13.64 -23.46
C ALA A 209 8.52 -13.43 -22.80
N GLU A 210 7.44 -13.60 -23.57
CA GLU A 210 6.09 -13.61 -22.99
C GLU A 210 5.96 -14.85 -22.09
N THR A 211 5.47 -14.63 -20.88
CA THR A 211 5.25 -15.67 -19.88
C THR A 211 3.76 -15.77 -19.58
N ARG A 212 3.20 -16.96 -19.71
CA ARG A 212 1.85 -17.25 -19.22
C ARG A 212 1.95 -17.66 -17.76
N MET A 213 1.33 -16.89 -16.89
CA MET A 213 1.12 -17.30 -15.51
C MET A 213 -0.04 -18.30 -15.47
N PRO A 214 0.06 -19.38 -14.67
CA PRO A 214 -1.07 -20.29 -14.48
C PRO A 214 -2.25 -19.58 -13.79
N PRO A 215 -3.49 -20.00 -14.06
CA PRO A 215 -4.66 -19.57 -13.28
C PRO A 215 -4.47 -19.79 -11.77
N PRO A 216 -5.09 -18.96 -10.92
CA PRO A 216 -5.90 -17.77 -11.27
C PRO A 216 -5.06 -16.52 -11.60
N TYR A 217 -3.76 -16.54 -11.29
CA TYR A 217 -2.89 -15.35 -11.29
C TYR A 217 -2.60 -14.74 -12.67
N GLY A 218 -2.84 -15.48 -13.76
CA GLY A 218 -2.48 -15.07 -15.12
C GLY A 218 -3.63 -14.59 -16.00
N GLU A 219 -4.87 -14.63 -15.52
CA GLU A 219 -6.02 -14.43 -16.41
C GLU A 219 -6.15 -12.99 -16.89
N ALA A 220 -5.89 -12.00 -16.02
CA ALA A 220 -6.06 -10.58 -16.34
C ALA A 220 -4.85 -9.90 -17.02
N TRP A 221 -3.70 -10.57 -17.12
CA TRP A 221 -2.43 -9.93 -17.50
C TRP A 221 -1.67 -10.66 -18.61
N ARG A 222 -1.15 -9.91 -19.58
CA ARG A 222 -0.02 -10.35 -20.42
C ARG A 222 1.27 -9.94 -19.74
N SER A 223 2.20 -10.87 -19.59
CA SER A 223 3.44 -10.64 -18.84
C SER A 223 4.64 -11.02 -19.68
N TRP A 224 5.73 -10.24 -19.57
CA TRP A 224 7.01 -10.52 -20.19
C TRP A 224 8.10 -10.56 -19.14
N ARG A 225 9.07 -11.45 -19.34
CA ARG A 225 10.31 -11.53 -18.57
C ARG A 225 11.51 -11.36 -19.46
N ARG A 226 12.56 -10.74 -18.95
CA ARG A 226 13.82 -10.61 -19.66
C ARG A 226 14.50 -11.99 -19.75
N ARG A 227 15.05 -12.33 -20.92
CA ARG A 227 15.61 -13.68 -21.20
C ARG A 227 16.95 -13.94 -20.52
N ASP A 228 17.69 -12.90 -20.22
CA ASP A 228 19.05 -12.90 -19.65
C ASP A 228 19.06 -12.76 -18.11
N VAL A 229 17.90 -12.61 -17.48
CA VAL A 229 17.78 -12.49 -16.02
C VAL A 229 17.59 -13.86 -15.40
N THR A 230 18.48 -14.22 -14.47
CA THR A 230 18.37 -15.44 -13.68
C THR A 230 17.13 -15.38 -12.77
N ALA A 231 16.61 -16.56 -12.42
CA ALA A 231 15.39 -16.69 -11.62
C ALA A 231 15.52 -16.20 -10.17
N GLU A 232 16.72 -15.82 -9.71
CA GLU A 232 16.96 -15.31 -8.37
C GLU A 232 16.18 -14.02 -8.16
N ARG A 233 15.27 -14.04 -7.21
CA ARG A 233 14.34 -12.93 -7.01
C ARG A 233 14.88 -12.00 -5.93
N PRO A 234 14.82 -10.67 -6.12
CA PRO A 234 15.34 -9.72 -5.15
C PRO A 234 14.56 -9.77 -3.84
N ALA A 235 15.17 -9.28 -2.76
CA ALA A 235 14.52 -9.11 -1.45
C ALA A 235 13.38 -8.08 -1.54
N THR A 236 13.62 -6.99 -2.26
CA THR A 236 12.70 -5.87 -2.48
C THR A 236 12.39 -5.73 -3.97
N THR A 237 11.16 -5.34 -4.32
CA THR A 237 10.78 -5.15 -5.74
C THR A 237 10.27 -3.73 -5.94
N CYS A 238 10.96 -2.97 -6.78
CA CYS A 238 10.54 -1.63 -7.20
C CYS A 238 9.62 -1.76 -8.42
N LYS A 239 8.51 -1.01 -8.43
CA LYS A 239 7.53 -1.00 -9.50
C LYS A 239 7.47 0.36 -10.16
N LEU A 240 7.61 0.40 -11.47
CA LEU A 240 7.28 1.55 -12.30
C LEU A 240 5.89 1.35 -12.89
N TYR A 241 5.00 2.29 -12.65
CA TYR A 241 3.69 2.37 -13.27
C TYR A 241 3.75 3.35 -14.44
N VAL A 242 3.30 2.90 -15.61
CA VAL A 242 3.13 3.74 -16.80
C VAL A 242 1.63 3.78 -17.11
N SER A 243 1.02 4.95 -16.96
CA SER A 243 -0.44 5.08 -16.94
C SER A 243 -0.94 6.04 -18.01
N PRO A 244 -0.82 5.71 -19.31
CA PRO A 244 -1.37 6.53 -20.38
C PRO A 244 -2.91 6.42 -20.37
N ALA A 245 -3.59 7.43 -20.90
CA ALA A 245 -5.00 7.32 -21.25
C ALA A 245 -5.20 6.15 -22.24
N PRO A 246 -6.33 5.42 -22.20
CA PRO A 246 -6.56 4.27 -23.09
C PRO A 246 -6.32 4.56 -24.58
N GLU A 247 -6.65 5.78 -25.01
CA GLU A 247 -6.54 6.23 -26.39
C GLU A 247 -5.08 6.40 -26.86
N ALA A 248 -4.14 6.64 -25.93
CA ALA A 248 -2.70 6.77 -26.19
C ALA A 248 -1.90 5.49 -25.86
N LEU A 249 -2.57 4.43 -25.39
CA LEU A 249 -1.90 3.23 -24.85
C LEU A 249 -1.07 2.50 -25.90
N GLY A 250 -1.57 2.35 -27.13
CA GLY A 250 -0.86 1.60 -28.17
C GLY A 250 0.50 2.22 -28.52
N GLU A 251 0.58 3.55 -28.57
CA GLU A 251 1.82 4.31 -28.79
C GLU A 251 2.75 4.24 -27.59
N ALA A 252 2.23 4.55 -26.40
CA ALA A 252 3.00 4.51 -25.17
C ALA A 252 3.59 3.12 -24.88
N PHE A 253 2.88 2.04 -25.23
CA PHE A 253 3.34 0.67 -25.00
C PHE A 253 4.63 0.34 -25.76
N GLY A 254 4.73 0.73 -27.03
CA GLY A 254 5.90 0.44 -27.86
C GLY A 254 7.17 1.10 -27.31
N GLU A 255 7.08 2.40 -27.04
CA GLU A 255 8.19 3.15 -26.44
C GLU A 255 8.55 2.63 -25.04
N THR A 256 7.54 2.30 -24.23
CA THR A 256 7.77 1.72 -22.90
C THR A 256 8.54 0.42 -22.98
N ALA A 257 8.10 -0.52 -23.83
CA ALA A 257 8.77 -1.81 -23.96
C ALA A 257 10.23 -1.69 -24.43
N ALA A 258 10.53 -0.71 -25.30
CA ALA A 258 11.88 -0.42 -25.77
C ALA A 258 12.76 0.12 -24.64
N VAL A 259 12.32 1.16 -23.93
CA VAL A 259 13.10 1.76 -22.83
C VAL A 259 13.33 0.75 -21.70
N LEU A 260 12.32 -0.06 -21.33
CA LEU A 260 12.48 -1.07 -20.29
C LEU A 260 13.53 -2.14 -20.63
N ALA A 261 13.73 -2.43 -21.93
CA ALA A 261 14.73 -3.39 -22.39
C ALA A 261 16.17 -2.87 -22.21
N GLU A 262 16.35 -1.55 -22.30
CA GLU A 262 17.62 -0.85 -22.13
C GLU A 262 17.91 -0.57 -20.66
N ALA A 263 16.90 -0.10 -19.91
CA ALA A 263 17.02 0.33 -18.52
C ALA A 263 17.09 -0.81 -17.50
N GLY A 264 17.22 -2.06 -17.95
CA GLY A 264 17.46 -3.17 -17.04
C GLY A 264 16.24 -3.65 -16.24
N ALA A 265 15.00 -3.39 -16.70
CA ALA A 265 13.81 -3.97 -16.09
C ALA A 265 13.84 -5.51 -16.17
N ARG A 266 13.35 -6.21 -15.14
CA ARG A 266 13.32 -7.69 -15.12
C ARG A 266 12.11 -8.28 -15.80
N ALA A 267 10.99 -7.61 -15.63
CA ALA A 267 9.71 -8.02 -16.13
C ALA A 267 8.82 -6.80 -16.32
N PHE A 268 7.79 -6.95 -17.13
CA PHE A 268 6.68 -6.02 -17.15
C PHE A 268 5.40 -6.75 -17.53
N LYS A 269 4.26 -6.12 -17.27
CA LYS A 269 2.95 -6.67 -17.62
C LYS A 269 2.02 -5.57 -18.09
N VAL A 270 1.07 -5.95 -18.94
CA VAL A 270 -0.02 -5.10 -19.42
C VAL A 270 -1.36 -5.82 -19.31
N GLY A 271 -2.45 -5.08 -19.13
CA GLY A 271 -3.80 -5.65 -19.11
C GLY A 271 -4.05 -6.52 -20.35
N ARG A 272 -4.63 -7.70 -20.14
CA ARG A 272 -4.83 -8.69 -21.21
C ARG A 272 -6.06 -8.41 -22.07
N ASP A 273 -7.09 -7.84 -21.45
CA ASP A 273 -8.39 -7.55 -22.05
C ASP A 273 -8.79 -6.08 -21.83
N VAL A 274 -9.96 -5.70 -22.35
CA VAL A 274 -10.51 -4.35 -22.21
C VAL A 274 -10.60 -3.90 -20.75
N TYR A 275 -10.96 -4.78 -19.81
CA TYR A 275 -11.07 -4.42 -18.40
C TYR A 275 -9.71 -4.14 -17.78
N GLY A 276 -8.69 -4.92 -18.15
CA GLY A 276 -7.30 -4.71 -17.78
C GLY A 276 -6.75 -3.37 -18.30
N LEU A 277 -7.06 -3.00 -19.54
CA LEU A 277 -6.59 -1.73 -20.14
C LEU A 277 -7.25 -0.49 -19.53
N LEU A 278 -8.40 -0.64 -18.89
CA LEU A 278 -9.13 0.46 -18.25
C LEU A 278 -8.73 0.70 -16.80
N ARG A 279 -7.87 -0.15 -16.24
CA ARG A 279 -7.30 0.05 -14.90
C ARG A 279 -6.30 1.22 -14.90
N PRO A 280 -6.12 1.93 -13.78
CA PRO A 280 -5.03 2.90 -13.66
C PRO A 280 -3.65 2.27 -13.82
N ASP A 281 -3.43 1.10 -13.22
CA ASP A 281 -2.16 0.36 -13.23
C ASP A 281 -2.05 -0.65 -14.39
N LYS A 282 -2.56 -0.27 -15.57
CA LYS A 282 -2.66 -1.15 -16.74
C LYS A 282 -1.32 -1.60 -17.33
N LEU A 283 -0.21 -0.90 -17.06
CA LEU A 283 1.14 -1.21 -17.53
C LEU A 283 2.13 -0.99 -16.37
N VAL A 284 2.79 -2.08 -15.96
CA VAL A 284 3.67 -2.09 -14.77
C VAL A 284 4.97 -2.80 -15.10
N ALA A 285 6.09 -2.18 -14.77
CA ALA A 285 7.43 -2.74 -14.90
C ALA A 285 8.08 -2.98 -13.53
N TYR A 286 8.99 -3.95 -13.48
CA TYR A 286 9.58 -4.45 -12.24
C TYR A 286 11.10 -4.32 -12.29
N PHE A 287 11.66 -3.73 -11.24
CA PHE A 287 13.08 -3.49 -11.05
C PHE A 287 13.52 -4.00 -9.67
N ASP A 288 14.79 -4.37 -9.54
CA ASP A 288 15.35 -4.77 -8.23
C ASP A 288 15.74 -3.57 -7.38
N ARG A 289 16.08 -2.47 -8.05
CA ARG A 289 16.69 -1.29 -7.44
C ARG A 289 16.00 -0.02 -7.94
N PRO A 290 16.00 1.05 -7.14
CA PRO A 290 15.36 2.31 -7.51
C PRO A 290 16.14 3.08 -8.59
N GLU A 291 17.47 2.92 -8.71
CA GLU A 291 18.25 3.72 -9.68
C GLU A 291 17.86 3.40 -11.14
N PRO A 292 17.85 2.14 -11.61
CA PRO A 292 17.47 1.86 -13.01
C PRO A 292 16.00 2.18 -13.29
N LEU A 293 15.14 2.15 -12.26
CA LEU A 293 13.75 2.59 -12.38
C LEU A 293 13.67 4.09 -12.67
N ARG A 294 14.46 4.91 -11.97
CA ARG A 294 14.49 6.37 -12.16
C ARG A 294 15.03 6.74 -13.54
N GLU A 295 16.12 6.10 -13.96
CA GLU A 295 16.69 6.28 -15.32
C GLU A 295 15.66 5.93 -16.41
N ALA A 296 14.91 4.84 -16.23
CA ALA A 296 13.82 4.46 -17.14
C ALA A 296 12.72 5.52 -17.16
N ALA A 297 12.34 6.04 -16.00
CA ALA A 297 11.28 7.03 -15.87
C ALA A 297 11.68 8.39 -16.50
N GLU A 298 12.92 8.84 -16.33
CA GLU A 298 13.43 10.04 -16.99
C GLU A 298 13.37 9.89 -18.52
N THR A 299 13.92 8.80 -19.04
CA THR A 299 13.88 8.51 -20.49
C THR A 299 12.44 8.44 -21.02
N LEU A 300 11.53 7.79 -20.29
CA LEU A 300 10.12 7.72 -20.67
C LEU A 300 9.41 9.07 -20.58
N GLY A 301 9.78 9.92 -19.62
CA GLY A 301 9.24 11.26 -19.48
C GLY A 301 9.51 12.11 -20.71
N GLU A 302 10.71 11.98 -21.29
CA GLU A 302 11.08 12.64 -22.54
C GLU A 302 10.35 12.05 -23.74
N ARG A 303 10.37 10.72 -23.90
CA ARG A 303 9.77 10.04 -25.08
C ARG A 303 8.25 10.10 -25.12
N LEU A 304 7.60 10.18 -23.97
CA LEU A 304 6.15 10.25 -23.84
C LEU A 304 5.67 11.66 -23.51
N ALA A 305 6.47 12.69 -23.80
CA ALA A 305 6.08 14.08 -23.61
C ALA A 305 4.76 14.38 -24.36
N GLY A 306 3.79 14.94 -23.64
CA GLY A 306 2.45 15.21 -24.18
C GLY A 306 1.49 14.01 -24.21
N CYS A 307 1.95 12.80 -23.84
CA CYS A 307 1.07 11.65 -23.71
C CYS A 307 0.01 11.91 -22.60
N PRO A 308 -1.29 11.83 -22.91
CA PRO A 308 -2.33 12.06 -21.92
C PRO A 308 -2.27 10.99 -20.83
N ALA A 309 -2.30 11.41 -19.56
CA ALA A 309 -2.14 10.52 -18.42
C ALA A 309 -3.48 10.08 -17.83
N HIS A 310 -3.60 8.80 -17.49
CA HIS A 310 -4.71 8.23 -16.73
C HIS A 310 -4.50 8.43 -15.22
N GLY A 311 -3.32 8.09 -14.70
CA GLY A 311 -2.94 8.32 -13.31
C GLY A 311 -3.22 7.13 -12.39
N VAL A 312 -2.25 6.82 -11.52
CA VAL A 312 -2.32 5.70 -10.57
C VAL A 312 -2.44 6.22 -9.14
N PRO A 313 -3.63 6.14 -8.50
CA PRO A 313 -3.77 6.47 -7.09
C PRO A 313 -2.85 5.61 -6.23
N PHE A 314 -2.39 6.17 -5.11
CA PHE A 314 -1.55 5.51 -4.10
C PHE A 314 -0.17 5.12 -4.64
N SER A 315 0.44 5.95 -5.48
CA SER A 315 1.79 5.74 -6.02
C SER A 315 2.53 7.08 -6.11
N ALA A 316 3.86 7.01 -5.95
CA ALA A 316 4.72 8.18 -5.91
C ALA A 316 4.99 8.75 -7.30
N GLU A 317 4.69 10.01 -7.52
CA GLU A 317 4.79 10.66 -8.83
C GLU A 317 6.26 10.94 -9.24
N LEU A 318 6.62 10.72 -10.51
CA LEU A 318 7.99 10.94 -11.03
C LEU A 318 8.12 12.11 -12.01
N ALA A 319 7.04 12.51 -12.69
CA ALA A 319 7.10 13.47 -13.80
C ALA A 319 5.98 14.54 -13.77
N GLY A 320 5.32 14.75 -12.63
CA GLY A 320 4.34 15.84 -12.40
C GLY A 320 3.01 15.80 -13.18
N GLY A 321 2.87 14.96 -14.21
CA GLY A 321 1.62 14.78 -14.98
C GLY A 321 0.80 13.53 -14.64
N GLY A 322 1.28 12.69 -13.72
CA GLY A 322 0.66 11.42 -13.34
C GLY A 322 0.77 10.31 -14.38
N LEU A 323 1.57 10.49 -15.43
CA LEU A 323 1.85 9.44 -16.42
C LEU A 323 2.76 8.35 -15.84
N LEU A 324 3.80 8.77 -15.11
CA LEU A 324 4.82 7.92 -14.52
C LEU A 324 4.79 8.04 -13.01
N SER A 325 4.72 6.90 -12.35
CA SER A 325 4.78 6.82 -10.89
C SER A 325 5.39 5.52 -10.44
N TRP A 326 5.71 5.40 -9.15
CA TRP A 326 6.37 4.22 -8.62
C TRP A 326 5.85 3.81 -7.25
N GLY A 327 6.27 2.62 -6.84
CA GLY A 327 6.11 2.08 -5.49
C GLY A 327 7.12 0.99 -5.24
N VAL A 328 7.26 0.59 -3.99
CA VAL A 328 8.16 -0.48 -3.55
C VAL A 328 7.33 -1.52 -2.83
N ASP A 329 7.38 -2.77 -3.28
CA ASP A 329 6.63 -3.83 -2.60
C ASP A 329 7.22 -4.09 -1.22
N PRO A 330 6.39 -4.44 -0.21
CA PRO A 330 6.87 -4.91 1.07
C PRO A 330 7.80 -6.13 0.90
N PRO A 331 8.75 -6.34 1.83
CA PRO A 331 9.60 -7.52 1.83
C PRO A 331 8.71 -8.77 1.94
N ARG A 332 9.25 -9.90 1.50
CA ARG A 332 8.43 -11.12 1.37
C ARG A 332 7.96 -11.63 2.73
N GLY A 333 6.65 -11.51 2.97
CA GLY A 333 5.93 -12.34 3.92
C GLY A 333 5.35 -13.61 3.27
N PRO A 334 4.63 -14.44 4.05
CA PRO A 334 3.84 -15.55 3.53
C PRO A 334 2.79 -15.08 2.50
N GLU A 335 2.30 -13.84 2.64
CA GLU A 335 1.40 -13.19 1.70
C GLU A 335 2.18 -12.22 0.80
N ARG A 336 2.05 -12.40 -0.53
CA ARG A 336 2.72 -11.57 -1.53
C ARG A 336 1.88 -10.34 -1.83
N GLU A 337 1.98 -9.32 -1.00
CA GLU A 337 1.24 -8.09 -1.20
C GLU A 337 1.98 -7.12 -2.14
N SER A 338 1.25 -6.47 -3.05
CA SER A 338 1.81 -5.37 -3.84
C SER A 338 1.75 -4.06 -3.06
N TRP A 339 2.68 -3.13 -3.29
CA TRP A 339 2.69 -1.78 -2.71
C TRP A 339 1.29 -1.15 -2.61
N ARG A 340 0.58 -1.03 -3.74
CA ARG A 340 -0.74 -0.40 -3.76
C ARG A 340 -1.77 -1.15 -2.93
N MET A 341 -1.71 -2.48 -2.90
CA MET A 341 -2.63 -3.27 -2.07
C MET A 341 -2.30 -3.07 -0.59
N TRP A 342 -1.01 -3.11 -0.22
CA TRP A 342 -0.51 -2.85 1.13
C TRP A 342 -0.98 -1.48 1.66
N VAL A 343 -0.87 -0.44 0.82
CA VAL A 343 -1.39 0.89 1.10
C VAL A 343 -2.91 0.88 1.24
N CYS A 344 -3.64 0.27 0.30
CA CYS A 344 -5.11 0.26 0.33
C CYS A 344 -5.67 -0.50 1.54
N THR A 345 -5.06 -1.61 1.95
CA THR A 345 -5.47 -2.39 3.13
C THR A 345 -5.39 -1.53 4.39
N ARG A 346 -4.27 -0.83 4.60
CA ARG A 346 -4.06 0.08 5.74
C ARG A 346 -5.00 1.27 5.74
N LEU A 347 -5.16 1.90 4.58
CA LEU A 347 -6.09 3.02 4.42
C LEU A 347 -7.53 2.58 4.70
N ALA A 348 -7.94 1.41 4.24
CA ALA A 348 -9.27 0.87 4.50
C ALA A 348 -9.49 0.58 6.00
N ALA A 349 -8.51 -0.03 6.67
CA ALA A 349 -8.55 -0.24 8.12
C ALA A 349 -8.68 1.08 8.89
N ALA A 350 -7.88 2.08 8.54
CA ALA A 350 -7.92 3.40 9.17
C ALA A 350 -9.24 4.14 8.88
N LEU A 351 -9.78 4.06 7.66
CA LEU A 351 -11.10 4.59 7.32
C LEU A 351 -12.21 3.99 8.18
N ILE A 352 -12.16 2.69 8.45
CA ILE A 352 -13.13 2.00 9.32
C ILE A 352 -12.93 2.41 10.77
N ALA A 353 -11.69 2.44 11.26
CA ALA A 353 -11.37 2.83 12.63
C ALA A 353 -11.79 4.28 12.97
N ALA A 354 -11.76 5.19 11.99
CA ALA A 354 -12.21 6.57 12.16
C ALA A 354 -13.71 6.81 12.04
N ARG A 355 -14.52 5.77 11.80
CA ARG A 355 -15.97 5.92 11.75
C ARG A 355 -16.50 6.40 13.08
N GLY A 356 -17.26 7.49 13.05
CA GLY A 356 -17.87 8.07 14.24
C GLY A 356 -16.97 9.03 15.02
N SER A 357 -15.72 9.24 14.60
CA SER A 357 -14.91 10.34 15.13
C SER A 357 -15.62 11.68 14.90
N ARG A 358 -15.53 12.57 15.89
CA ARG A 358 -16.16 13.90 15.84
C ARG A 358 -15.17 15.01 15.53
N THR A 359 -13.88 14.72 15.61
CA THR A 359 -12.83 15.75 15.48
C THR A 359 -12.15 15.70 14.11
N VAL A 360 -12.06 14.52 13.49
CA VAL A 360 -11.38 14.34 12.20
C VAL A 360 -12.25 13.55 11.21
N GLU A 361 -12.19 13.97 9.94
CA GLU A 361 -12.79 13.21 8.84
C GLU A 361 -12.02 11.89 8.64
N PRO A 362 -12.70 10.74 8.45
CA PRO A 362 -12.04 9.44 8.29
C PRO A 362 -10.93 9.40 7.23
N TRP A 363 -11.15 10.03 6.06
CA TRP A 363 -10.14 10.07 5.01
C TRP A 363 -8.87 10.81 5.41
N ARG A 364 -8.97 11.80 6.32
CA ARG A 364 -7.79 12.53 6.83
C ARG A 364 -7.03 11.67 7.83
N PHE A 365 -7.75 11.09 8.80
CA PHE A 365 -7.15 10.16 9.74
C PHE A 365 -6.41 9.03 9.03
N ALA A 366 -6.98 8.48 7.95
CA ALA A 366 -6.32 7.44 7.16
C ALA A 366 -4.97 7.90 6.57
N LEU A 367 -4.87 9.13 6.09
CA LEU A 367 -3.61 9.69 5.58
C LEU A 367 -2.60 9.88 6.71
N ASP A 368 -3.02 10.42 7.85
CA ASP A 368 -2.13 10.66 9.00
C ASP A 368 -1.66 9.35 9.64
N ARG A 369 -2.54 8.35 9.73
CA ARG A 369 -2.18 7.02 10.21
C ARG A 369 -1.16 6.34 9.29
N LEU A 370 -1.29 6.50 7.98
CA LEU A 370 -0.33 5.96 7.02
C LEU A 370 1.01 6.72 7.05
N ARG A 371 1.02 8.02 7.41
CA ARG A 371 2.27 8.77 7.66
C ARG A 371 3.09 8.16 8.79
N CYS A 372 2.43 7.68 9.84
CA CYS A 372 3.11 6.91 10.89
C CYS A 372 3.75 5.63 10.37
N GLU A 373 3.21 5.02 9.32
CA GLU A 373 3.79 3.80 8.74
C GLU A 373 4.93 4.07 7.75
N GLY A 374 5.45 5.31 7.71
CA GLY A 374 6.60 5.63 6.88
C GLY A 374 6.26 6.08 5.47
N VAL A 375 4.99 6.41 5.17
CA VAL A 375 4.61 6.92 3.85
C VAL A 375 4.35 8.42 3.91
N ASP A 376 5.09 9.21 3.13
CA ASP A 376 4.68 10.59 2.89
C ASP A 376 3.40 10.57 2.03
N THR A 377 2.25 10.96 2.59
CA THR A 377 0.97 10.88 1.88
C THR A 377 0.68 12.07 0.96
N ASP A 378 1.52 13.10 0.97
CA ASP A 378 1.43 14.20 0.01
C ASP A 378 2.14 13.84 -1.30
N THR A 379 3.20 13.04 -1.23
CA THR A 379 3.98 12.59 -2.40
C THR A 379 3.85 11.09 -2.71
N TRP A 380 3.26 10.33 -1.79
CA TRP A 380 3.20 8.85 -1.76
C TRP A 380 4.57 8.17 -1.72
N ILE A 381 5.64 8.92 -1.40
CA ILE A 381 7.00 8.39 -1.33
C ILE A 381 7.14 7.58 -0.03
N PRO A 382 7.56 6.29 -0.11
CA PRO A 382 7.96 5.54 1.06
C PRO A 382 9.24 6.12 1.65
N ARG A 383 9.33 6.19 2.97
CA ARG A 383 10.55 6.58 3.67
C ARG A 383 11.67 5.59 3.38
N GLU A 384 12.90 6.08 3.35
CA GLU A 384 14.09 5.23 3.36
C GLU A 384 14.05 4.26 4.55
N GLY A 385 14.34 2.98 4.28
CA GLY A 385 14.29 1.94 5.30
C GLY A 385 12.89 1.56 5.79
N ILE A 386 11.81 1.91 5.08
CA ILE A 386 10.43 1.49 5.42
C ILE A 386 10.31 -0.04 5.62
N TRP A 387 11.21 -0.80 5.00
CA TRP A 387 11.26 -2.26 5.09
C TRP A 387 12.39 -2.82 5.93
N ASP A 388 13.24 -1.98 6.50
CA ASP A 388 14.27 -2.46 7.41
C ASP A 388 13.57 -3.16 8.60
N ASP A 389 14.22 -4.14 9.24
CA ASP A 389 13.62 -4.98 10.30
C ASP A 389 13.02 -4.18 11.48
N ARG A 390 13.32 -2.87 11.58
CA ARG A 390 12.74 -1.94 12.56
C ARG A 390 11.40 -1.33 12.12
N GLY A 391 11.08 -1.37 10.82
CA GLY A 391 9.96 -0.71 10.17
C GLY A 391 8.92 -1.64 9.53
N TYR A 392 9.29 -2.84 9.06
CA TYR A 392 8.31 -3.83 8.60
C TYR A 392 7.69 -4.57 9.81
N ARG A 393 6.76 -3.89 10.48
CA ARG A 393 5.93 -4.43 11.56
C ARG A 393 4.68 -5.07 10.94
N ASP A 394 4.64 -6.40 10.86
CA ASP A 394 3.36 -7.15 10.73
C ASP A 394 2.58 -6.94 12.02
N ASP A 395 1.70 -5.92 12.15
CA ASP A 395 0.72 -5.62 13.24
C ASP A 395 1.15 -5.90 14.71
N ARG A 396 2.45 -6.11 14.95
CA ARG A 396 3.07 -6.58 16.18
C ARG A 396 4.13 -5.54 16.52
N GLY A 397 3.69 -4.50 17.20
CA GLY A 397 4.52 -3.34 17.54
C GLY A 397 5.75 -3.73 18.36
N ASP A 398 6.93 -3.49 17.80
CA ASP A 398 8.20 -3.62 18.50
C ASP A 398 9.03 -2.33 18.36
N TRP A 399 9.44 -1.78 19.51
CA TRP A 399 10.37 -0.65 19.63
C TRP A 399 11.55 -1.15 20.45
N ASP A 400 12.69 -1.39 19.79
CA ASP A 400 13.94 -1.69 20.48
C ASP A 400 14.77 -0.39 20.60
N GLY A 401 14.90 0.09 21.84
CA GLY A 401 15.68 1.28 22.19
C GLY A 401 17.20 1.05 22.15
N ARG A 402 17.70 0.25 21.21
CA ARG A 402 19.13 -0.04 21.05
C ARG A 402 19.56 0.20 19.61
N ASP A 403 20.38 1.24 19.40
CA ASP A 403 21.70 1.08 18.78
C ASP A 403 22.38 2.44 18.61
N ALA A 404 23.21 2.78 19.61
CA ALA A 404 24.51 3.37 19.36
C ALA A 404 25.55 2.39 19.91
N ARG A 405 26.09 1.52 19.04
CA ARG A 405 27.44 0.88 19.04
C ARG A 405 27.43 -0.60 18.61
N ASP A 406 28.43 -0.91 17.78
CA ASP A 406 28.96 -2.21 17.32
C ASP A 406 28.07 -3.06 16.38
N GLY A 407 28.56 -3.70 15.31
CA GLY A 407 29.93 -3.94 14.87
C GLY A 407 30.30 -5.42 14.83
N ARG A 408 29.96 -6.09 13.71
CA ARG A 408 30.51 -7.36 13.14
C ARG A 408 29.94 -8.74 13.58
N ASP A 409 30.04 -9.62 12.58
CA ASP A 409 29.96 -11.10 12.51
C ASP A 409 28.57 -11.73 12.77
N GLY A 410 28.04 -12.67 11.99
CA GLY A 410 28.55 -13.50 10.89
C GLY A 410 27.96 -14.93 11.02
N ARG A 411 27.55 -15.52 9.88
CA ARG A 411 27.23 -16.95 9.61
C ARG A 411 25.77 -17.44 9.68
N ASP A 412 25.23 -17.67 8.48
CA ASP A 412 24.96 -18.99 7.88
C ASP A 412 24.19 -20.04 8.70
N ARG A 413 22.91 -20.26 8.35
CA ARG A 413 22.23 -21.57 8.45
C ARG A 413 21.21 -21.75 7.31
N ARG A 414 21.40 -22.83 6.55
CA ARG A 414 20.43 -23.47 5.65
C ARG A 414 19.62 -24.54 6.40
N ASP A 415 18.60 -25.04 5.71
CA ASP A 415 17.63 -26.10 6.05
C ASP A 415 16.40 -25.57 6.80
N GLY A 416 15.14 -25.89 6.46
CA GLY A 416 14.55 -26.75 5.44
C GLY A 416 13.10 -27.04 5.84
N ARG A 417 12.24 -27.23 4.82
CA ARG A 417 10.92 -27.92 4.82
C ARG A 417 9.63 -27.23 5.31
N ASP A 418 8.69 -27.30 4.36
CA ASP A 418 7.35 -27.89 4.42
C ASP A 418 6.27 -27.28 5.35
N GLY A 419 5.40 -26.50 4.69
CA GLY A 419 3.97 -26.86 4.58
C GLY A 419 3.03 -26.28 5.62
N TRP A 420 2.35 -25.18 5.29
CA TRP A 420 0.97 -24.93 5.71
C TRP A 420 0.19 -24.17 4.63
N ASP A 421 -0.97 -24.72 4.32
CA ASP A 421 -1.96 -24.33 3.33
C ASP A 421 -3.17 -23.75 4.10
N ARG A 422 -3.57 -22.51 3.78
CA ARG A 422 -4.91 -21.93 4.03
C ARG A 422 -5.05 -20.54 3.39
N ARG A 423 -5.34 -20.59 2.09
CA ARG A 423 -6.40 -19.87 1.35
C ARG A 423 -6.92 -18.53 1.91
N GLY A 424 -6.63 -17.47 1.15
CA GLY A 424 -7.59 -16.41 0.83
C GLY A 424 -7.83 -16.44 -0.68
N ASP A 425 -8.92 -17.08 -1.12
CA ASP A 425 -9.35 -17.07 -2.52
C ASP A 425 -9.82 -15.66 -2.88
N TRP A 426 -8.96 -14.92 -3.60
CA TRP A 426 -9.31 -13.68 -4.27
C TRP A 426 -9.87 -14.05 -5.64
N ASP A 427 -11.18 -14.24 -5.68
CA ASP A 427 -11.91 -14.45 -6.92
C ASP A 427 -12.12 -13.10 -7.63
N ASP A 428 -11.37 -12.87 -8.71
CA ASP A 428 -11.52 -11.73 -9.63
C ASP A 428 -12.68 -11.95 -10.64
N SER A 429 -13.53 -12.97 -10.47
CA SER A 429 -14.65 -13.30 -11.38
C SER A 429 -16.02 -12.77 -10.93
N GLU A 430 -16.18 -11.45 -10.86
CA GLU A 430 -17.50 -10.84 -11.07
C GLU A 430 -17.51 -9.98 -12.34
N GLY A 431 -17.36 -10.67 -13.48
CA GLY A 431 -17.86 -10.22 -14.79
C GLY A 431 -19.21 -10.88 -15.08
N PRO A 432 -20.16 -10.21 -15.76
CA PRO A 432 -21.52 -10.70 -15.89
C PRO A 432 -21.60 -11.85 -16.88
N ALA A 433 -21.69 -13.08 -16.38
CA ALA A 433 -22.12 -14.23 -17.16
C ALA A 433 -23.62 -14.47 -16.97
N ALA A 434 -24.30 -14.77 -18.08
CA ALA A 434 -25.65 -15.31 -18.21
C ALA A 434 -26.85 -14.33 -18.18
N ARG A 435 -27.20 -13.80 -19.36
CA ARG A 435 -28.56 -13.90 -19.87
C ARG A 435 -28.55 -14.42 -21.31
N ARG A 436 -28.65 -15.74 -21.44
CA ARG A 436 -29.11 -16.46 -22.64
C ARG A 436 -29.81 -17.73 -22.17
N ALA A 437 -31.15 -17.66 -22.17
CA ALA A 437 -32.16 -18.71 -22.07
C ALA A 437 -33.46 -17.95 -21.70
N ASP A 438 -34.62 -18.04 -22.32
CA ASP A 438 -35.14 -18.79 -23.46
C ASP A 438 -36.27 -17.94 -24.04
N ALA A 439 -36.48 -18.02 -25.36
CA ALA A 439 -37.60 -17.39 -26.05
C ALA A 439 -38.42 -18.47 -26.77
N GLU A 440 -39.19 -19.22 -25.99
CA GLU A 440 -40.35 -20.01 -26.40
C GLU A 440 -41.30 -19.93 -25.19
N GLY A 441 -42.41 -19.19 -25.22
CA GLY A 441 -43.67 -19.59 -25.85
C GLY A 441 -44.73 -19.64 -24.74
N GLU A 442 -45.96 -19.20 -25.04
CA GLU A 442 -47.15 -19.13 -24.15
C GLU A 442 -47.14 -17.90 -23.19
N GLY A 443 -48.12 -17.00 -23.14
CA GLY A 443 -49.50 -17.03 -23.60
C GLY A 443 -50.41 -16.67 -22.42
N GLY A 444 -51.05 -15.49 -22.45
CA GLY A 444 -52.30 -15.25 -21.72
C GLY A 444 -52.28 -14.26 -20.53
N ALA A 445 -53.08 -13.19 -20.70
CA ALA A 445 -53.96 -12.49 -19.73
C ALA A 445 -53.49 -12.35 -18.27
N GLY A 446 -53.41 -11.17 -17.66
CA GLY A 446 -54.26 -9.99 -17.76
C GLY A 446 -54.65 -9.56 -16.34
N TRP A 447 -55.11 -8.31 -16.21
CA TRP A 447 -55.73 -7.64 -15.06
C TRP A 447 -54.85 -6.74 -14.17
N THR A 448 -55.15 -5.43 -14.31
CA THR A 448 -55.33 -4.36 -13.30
C THR A 448 -54.28 -4.15 -12.22
#